data_AF-A0A3D0DXP6-F1
#
_entry.id   AF-A0A3D0DXP6-F1
#
_cell.length_a   1.000
_cell.length_b   1.000
_cell.length_c   1.000
_cell.angle_alpha   90.00
_cell.angle_beta   90.00
_cell.angle_gamma   90.00
#
_symmetry.space_group_name_H-M   'P 1'
#
loop_
_entity.id
_entity.type
_entity.pdbx_description
1 polymer ?
#
loop_
_entity_poly.entity_id
_entity_poly.type
_entity_poly.pdbx_seq_one_letter_code
_entity_poly.pdbx_strand_id
1 'polypeptide(L)'
;MKNLKIGARLGIGFAIVLALLVALAVTALTRMQSAGDMTNRLVHTSIKNQRNVAEWGKHIEVNSAMIETAFVATDRALVLDIAERMKAVSARSTQLQQDIESSLRNEGVKAQFAAVKEVRGGYLEARTALFKAKLEGDDALAAKIHGEQVVPRSAAFLAAMNKLATMQITAADAVATGILDSYRSTRVILISLSVAALGLGIACAVLITRSITVPIREAVAVAEKVAAGDLTS
;
A
#
# COMPACT_ATOMS: atom_id res chain seq x y z
N MET A 1 -24.18 39.75 -23.18
CA MET A 1 -23.27 40.52 -22.29
C MET A 1 -23.29 42.05 -22.53
N LYS A 2 -24.26 42.64 -23.26
CA LYS A 2 -24.19 44.07 -23.62
C LYS A 2 -24.37 45.05 -22.44
N ASN A 3 -24.98 44.62 -21.32
CA ASN A 3 -25.40 45.53 -20.23
C ASN A 3 -24.64 45.36 -18.89
N LEU A 4 -23.55 44.59 -18.84
CA LEU A 4 -22.75 44.45 -17.60
C LEU A 4 -21.74 45.60 -17.46
N LYS A 5 -21.60 46.16 -16.24
CA LYS A 5 -20.53 47.12 -15.87
C LYS A 5 -19.15 46.50 -16.08
N ILE A 6 -18.16 47.31 -16.44
CA ILE A 6 -16.77 46.88 -16.76
C ILE A 6 -16.18 46.00 -15.64
N GLY A 7 -16.32 46.42 -14.38
CA GLY A 7 -15.82 45.66 -13.22
C GLY A 7 -16.44 44.27 -13.07
N ALA A 8 -17.72 44.10 -13.39
CA ALA A 8 -18.39 42.80 -13.34
C ALA A 8 -17.86 41.84 -14.43
N ARG A 9 -17.56 42.36 -15.63
CA ARG A 9 -16.98 41.56 -16.72
C ARG A 9 -15.57 41.07 -16.37
N LEU A 10 -14.73 41.95 -15.80
CA LEU A 10 -13.38 41.59 -15.35
C LEU A 10 -13.44 40.56 -14.19
N GLY A 11 -14.32 40.80 -13.22
CA GLY A 11 -14.49 39.92 -12.06
C GLY A 11 -14.90 38.50 -12.43
N ILE A 12 -15.82 38.32 -13.39
CA ILE A 12 -16.24 36.99 -13.86
C ILE A 12 -15.06 36.23 -14.49
N GLY A 13 -14.27 36.89 -15.37
CA GLY A 13 -13.12 36.25 -16.01
C GLY A 13 -12.08 35.78 -15.00
N PHE A 14 -11.72 36.64 -14.04
CA PHE A 14 -10.81 36.26 -12.96
C PHE A 14 -11.38 35.17 -12.05
N ALA A 15 -12.66 35.25 -11.69
CA ALA A 15 -13.31 34.25 -10.83
C ALA A 15 -13.28 32.86 -11.45
N ILE A 16 -13.50 32.74 -12.77
CA ILE A 16 -13.43 31.45 -13.48
C ILE A 16 -12.01 30.87 -13.41
N VAL A 17 -10.98 31.67 -13.69
CA VAL A 17 -9.58 31.22 -13.65
C VAL A 17 -9.18 30.83 -12.23
N LEU A 18 -9.56 31.62 -11.22
CA LEU A 18 -9.30 31.31 -9.81
C LEU A 18 -10.02 30.04 -9.36
N ALA A 19 -11.28 29.84 -9.77
CA ALA A 19 -12.02 28.62 -9.46
C ALA A 19 -11.35 27.38 -10.05
N LEU A 20 -10.82 27.46 -11.27
CA LEU A 20 -10.06 26.37 -11.89
C LEU A 20 -8.73 26.10 -11.18
N LEU A 21 -8.02 27.15 -10.75
CA LEU A 21 -6.80 27.00 -9.94
C LEU A 21 -7.08 26.30 -8.62
N VAL A 22 -8.16 26.69 -7.92
CA VAL A 22 -8.59 26.03 -6.68
C VAL A 22 -8.96 24.57 -6.94
N ALA A 23 -9.74 24.28 -7.99
CA ALA A 23 -10.12 22.92 -8.35
C ALA A 23 -8.88 22.04 -8.65
N LEU A 24 -7.90 22.59 -9.36
CA LEU A 24 -6.64 21.92 -9.66
C LEU A 24 -5.84 21.64 -8.38
N ALA A 25 -5.68 22.64 -7.50
CA ALA A 25 -4.96 22.50 -6.24
C ALA A 25 -5.62 21.45 -5.33
N VAL A 26 -6.95 21.51 -5.15
CA VAL A 26 -7.71 20.54 -4.34
C VAL A 26 -7.58 19.13 -4.92
N THR A 27 -7.69 18.97 -6.24
CA THR A 27 -7.53 17.67 -6.89
C THR A 27 -6.11 17.13 -6.72
N ALA A 28 -5.09 17.97 -6.92
CA ALA A 28 -3.69 17.57 -6.75
C ALA A 28 -3.40 17.13 -5.31
N LEU A 29 -3.82 17.92 -4.32
CA LEU A 29 -3.59 17.64 -2.90
C LEU A 29 -4.29 16.36 -2.45
N THR A 30 -5.57 16.17 -2.80
CA THR A 30 -6.33 14.96 -2.43
C THR A 30 -5.75 13.70 -3.07
N ARG A 31 -5.32 13.77 -4.33
CA ARG A 31 -4.67 12.64 -5.02
C ARG A 31 -3.29 12.34 -4.45
N MET A 32 -2.51 13.37 -4.12
CA MET A 32 -1.19 13.22 -3.50
C MET A 32 -1.30 12.60 -2.10
N GLN A 33 -2.27 13.03 -1.30
CA GLN A 33 -2.55 12.43 0.01
C GLN A 33 -2.92 10.96 -0.12
N SER A 34 -3.83 10.61 -1.03
CA SER A 34 -4.21 9.21 -1.27
C SER A 34 -3.02 8.35 -1.71
N ALA A 35 -2.15 8.85 -2.58
CA ALA A 35 -0.93 8.14 -2.97
C ALA A 35 0.05 7.98 -1.79
N GLY A 36 0.16 9.01 -0.93
CA GLY A 36 0.93 8.97 0.31
C GLY A 36 0.41 7.90 1.27
N ASP A 37 -0.90 7.85 1.51
CA ASP A 37 -1.54 6.87 2.39
C ASP A 37 -1.35 5.43 1.87
N MET A 38 -1.52 5.22 0.55
CA MET A 38 -1.30 3.90 -0.06
C MET A 38 0.16 3.47 0.03
N THR A 39 1.11 4.39 -0.20
CA THR A 39 2.55 4.12 -0.07
C THR A 39 2.92 3.80 1.38
N ASN A 40 2.41 4.58 2.33
CA ASN A 40 2.61 4.34 3.76
C ASN A 40 2.09 2.94 4.16
N ARG A 41 0.91 2.55 3.67
CA ARG A 41 0.38 1.19 3.88
C ARG A 41 1.26 0.11 3.24
N LEU A 42 1.70 0.31 2.00
CA LEU A 42 2.59 -0.65 1.32
C LEU A 42 3.87 -0.89 2.13
N VAL A 43 4.51 0.17 2.62
CA VAL A 43 5.78 0.09 3.36
C VAL A 43 5.57 -0.42 4.80
N HIS A 44 4.69 0.22 5.55
CA HIS A 44 4.57 -0.03 6.99
C HIS A 44 3.65 -1.20 7.34
N THR A 45 2.83 -1.67 6.40
CA THR A 45 1.96 -2.84 6.60
C THR A 45 2.40 -4.01 5.71
N SER A 46 2.34 -3.87 4.39
CA SER A 46 2.54 -5.01 3.48
C SER A 46 3.98 -5.54 3.53
N ILE A 47 4.98 -4.66 3.35
CA ILE A 47 6.40 -5.04 3.40
C ILE A 47 6.80 -5.50 4.82
N LYS A 48 6.30 -4.85 5.87
CA LYS A 48 6.49 -5.31 7.25
C LYS A 48 5.98 -6.75 7.43
N ASN A 49 4.78 -7.04 6.96
CA ASN A 49 4.22 -8.39 7.05
C ASN A 49 4.99 -9.41 6.21
N GLN A 50 5.47 -9.06 5.02
CA GLN A 50 6.34 -9.93 4.23
C GLN A 50 7.61 -10.30 5.00
N ARG A 51 8.26 -9.34 5.68
CA ARG A 51 9.43 -9.60 6.53
C ARG A 51 9.08 -10.52 7.70
N ASN A 52 7.96 -10.26 8.38
CA ASN A 52 7.50 -11.11 9.48
C ASN A 52 7.19 -12.54 9.03
N VAL A 53 6.55 -12.70 7.86
CA VAL A 53 6.26 -14.01 7.26
C VAL A 53 7.55 -14.73 6.87
N ALA A 54 8.53 -14.03 6.30
CA ALA A 54 9.83 -14.60 5.97
C ALA A 54 10.62 -15.04 7.21
N GLU A 55 10.62 -14.23 8.27
CA GLU A 55 11.22 -14.59 9.56
C GLU A 55 10.52 -15.84 10.15
N TRP A 56 9.19 -15.88 10.10
CA TRP A 56 8.44 -17.04 10.58
C TRP A 56 8.75 -18.30 9.75
N GLY A 57 8.81 -18.20 8.42
CA GLY A 57 9.24 -19.30 7.55
C GLY A 57 10.63 -19.84 7.91
N LYS A 58 11.60 -18.95 8.13
CA LYS A 58 12.94 -19.32 8.61
C LYS A 58 12.90 -20.07 9.94
N HIS A 59 12.03 -19.67 10.88
CA HIS A 59 11.86 -20.40 12.14
C HIS A 59 11.32 -21.82 11.94
N ILE A 60 10.50 -22.07 10.91
CA ILE A 60 10.02 -23.43 10.58
C ILE A 60 11.20 -24.29 10.13
N GLU A 61 12.02 -23.78 9.22
CA GLU A 61 13.21 -24.49 8.71
C GLU A 61 14.21 -24.78 9.82
N VAL A 62 14.54 -23.78 10.64
CA VAL A 62 15.46 -23.93 11.79
C VAL A 62 14.90 -24.94 12.79
N ASN A 63 13.60 -24.89 13.08
CA ASN A 63 12.96 -25.88 13.96
C ASN A 63 12.99 -27.29 13.36
N SER A 64 12.83 -27.42 12.05
CA SER A 64 12.91 -28.73 11.38
C SER A 64 14.31 -29.33 11.53
N ALA A 65 15.37 -28.54 11.30
CA ALA A 65 16.75 -28.98 11.51
C ALA A 65 17.04 -29.33 12.98
N MET A 66 16.52 -28.56 13.93
CA MET A 66 16.63 -28.86 15.37
C MET A 66 15.93 -30.17 15.75
N ILE A 67 14.75 -30.43 15.19
CA ILE A 67 14.02 -31.69 15.37
C ILE A 67 14.83 -32.87 14.86
N GLU A 68 15.39 -32.78 13.65
CA GLU A 68 16.22 -33.85 13.09
C GLU A 68 17.42 -34.15 13.99
N THR A 69 18.06 -33.10 14.52
CA THR A 69 19.16 -33.23 15.47
C THR A 69 18.72 -33.93 16.77
N ALA A 70 17.58 -33.53 17.34
CA ALA A 70 17.04 -34.14 18.55
C ALA A 70 16.58 -35.59 18.34
N PHE A 71 16.12 -35.93 17.15
CA PHE A 71 15.68 -37.28 16.80
C PHE A 71 16.85 -38.26 16.82
N VAL A 72 17.96 -37.91 16.18
CA VAL A 72 19.18 -38.77 16.11
C VAL A 72 20.05 -38.69 17.36
N ALA A 73 19.84 -37.69 18.23
CA ALA A 73 20.58 -37.55 19.47
C ALA A 73 20.34 -38.73 20.43
N THR A 74 21.42 -39.19 21.05
CA THR A 74 21.43 -40.18 22.13
C THR A 74 21.61 -39.53 23.50
N ASP A 75 22.21 -38.34 23.55
CA ASP A 75 22.37 -37.57 24.78
C ASP A 75 21.06 -36.87 25.17
N ARG A 76 20.52 -37.25 26.33
CA ARG A 76 19.32 -36.63 26.92
C ARG A 76 19.50 -35.14 27.19
N ALA A 77 20.69 -34.70 27.62
CA ALA A 77 20.94 -33.30 27.92
C ALA A 77 20.83 -32.44 26.67
N LEU A 78 21.38 -32.92 25.54
CA LEU A 78 21.22 -32.29 24.23
C LEU A 78 19.74 -32.21 23.79
N VAL A 79 18.95 -33.28 24.00
CA VAL A 79 17.51 -33.25 23.66
C VAL A 79 16.77 -32.18 24.47
N LEU A 80 17.09 -32.02 25.75
CA LEU A 80 16.49 -30.98 26.61
C LEU A 80 16.92 -29.56 26.20
N ASP A 81 18.20 -29.35 25.86
CA ASP A 81 18.69 -28.06 25.34
C ASP A 81 17.94 -27.66 24.06
N ILE A 82 17.82 -28.59 23.12
CA ILE A 82 17.10 -28.34 21.86
C ILE A 82 15.63 -28.00 22.15
N ALA A 83 14.96 -28.74 23.03
CA ALA A 83 13.57 -28.47 23.39
C ALA A 83 13.38 -27.03 23.92
N GLU A 84 14.29 -26.54 24.78
CA GLU A 84 14.21 -25.17 25.31
C GLU A 84 14.51 -24.11 24.23
N ARG A 85 15.50 -24.35 23.36
CA ARG A 85 15.78 -23.47 22.21
C ARG A 85 14.58 -23.37 21.26
N MET A 86 13.93 -24.49 20.98
CA MET A 86 12.71 -24.51 20.15
C MET A 86 11.54 -23.78 20.79
N LYS A 87 11.43 -23.78 22.13
CA LYS A 87 10.42 -23.02 22.86
C LYS A 87 10.63 -21.51 22.70
N ALA A 88 11.87 -21.02 22.78
CA ALA A 88 12.20 -19.62 22.53
C ALA A 88 11.84 -19.20 21.09
N VAL A 89 12.19 -20.02 20.09
CA VAL A 89 11.81 -19.78 18.68
C VAL A 89 10.29 -19.78 18.52
N SER A 90 9.59 -20.72 19.18
CA SER A 90 8.13 -20.80 19.13
C SER A 90 7.45 -19.57 19.73
N ALA A 91 8.01 -19.01 20.81
CA ALA A 91 7.52 -17.77 21.42
C ALA A 91 7.65 -16.58 20.46
N ARG A 92 8.81 -16.43 19.80
CA ARG A 92 8.99 -15.41 18.76
C ARG A 92 8.03 -15.59 17.59
N SER A 93 7.83 -16.81 17.11
CA SER A 93 6.83 -17.10 16.07
C SER A 93 5.41 -16.73 16.49
N THR A 94 5.04 -16.87 17.77
CA THR A 94 3.74 -16.42 18.27
C THR A 94 3.61 -14.89 18.23
N GLN A 95 4.66 -14.15 18.59
CA GLN A 95 4.66 -12.69 18.46
C GLN A 95 4.50 -12.25 16.99
N LEU A 96 5.25 -12.88 16.08
CA LEU A 96 5.14 -12.59 14.64
C LEU A 96 3.72 -12.83 14.12
N GLN A 97 3.07 -13.91 14.55
CA GLN A 97 1.68 -14.20 14.19
C GLN A 97 0.73 -13.09 14.63
N GLN A 98 0.85 -12.57 15.85
CA GLN A 98 0.00 -11.49 16.36
C GLN A 98 0.20 -10.19 15.56
N ASP A 99 1.45 -9.84 15.26
CA ASP A 99 1.80 -8.65 14.48
C ASP A 99 1.24 -8.74 13.04
N ILE A 100 1.30 -9.92 12.42
CA ILE A 100 0.71 -10.16 11.10
C ILE A 100 -0.81 -10.07 11.19
N GLU A 101 -1.44 -10.84 12.08
CA GLU A 101 -2.90 -10.98 12.20
C GLU A 101 -3.60 -9.63 12.42
N SER A 102 -3.05 -8.78 13.30
CA SER A 102 -3.60 -7.44 13.59
C SER A 102 -3.61 -6.49 12.39
N SER A 103 -2.72 -6.72 11.43
CA SER A 103 -2.47 -5.81 10.31
C SER A 103 -2.93 -6.35 8.95
N LEU A 104 -3.39 -7.61 8.87
CA LEU A 104 -3.97 -8.18 7.66
C LEU A 104 -5.29 -7.50 7.28
N ARG A 105 -5.44 -7.21 5.98
CA ARG A 105 -6.65 -6.58 5.40
C ARG A 105 -7.19 -7.30 4.18
N ASN A 106 -6.36 -8.01 3.43
CA ASN A 106 -6.80 -8.82 2.30
C ASN A 106 -7.44 -10.12 2.81
N GLU A 107 -8.71 -10.36 2.47
CA GLU A 107 -9.49 -11.51 2.95
C GLU A 107 -8.89 -12.85 2.51
N GLY A 108 -8.37 -12.94 1.28
CA GLY A 108 -7.68 -14.15 0.81
C GLY A 108 -6.41 -14.45 1.61
N VAL A 109 -5.62 -13.42 1.92
CA VAL A 109 -4.42 -13.57 2.76
C VAL A 109 -4.80 -13.94 4.20
N LYS A 110 -5.87 -13.36 4.76
CA LYS A 110 -6.39 -13.74 6.09
C LYS A 110 -6.81 -15.21 6.15
N ALA A 111 -7.54 -15.68 5.14
CA ALA A 111 -7.95 -17.07 5.05
C ALA A 111 -6.74 -18.03 4.97
N GLN A 112 -5.75 -17.70 4.14
CA GLN A 112 -4.51 -18.49 4.06
C GLN A 112 -3.72 -18.45 5.38
N PHE A 113 -3.68 -17.32 6.07
CA PHE A 113 -3.03 -17.21 7.38
C PHE A 113 -3.73 -18.10 8.44
N ALA A 114 -5.06 -18.17 8.42
CA ALA A 114 -5.81 -19.09 9.27
C ALA A 114 -5.48 -20.56 8.97
N ALA A 115 -5.39 -20.94 7.69
CA ALA A 115 -4.98 -22.29 7.29
C ALA A 115 -3.57 -22.64 7.77
N VAL A 116 -2.63 -21.67 7.74
CA VAL A 116 -1.28 -21.86 8.30
C VAL A 116 -1.33 -22.10 9.81
N LYS A 117 -2.19 -21.38 10.56
CA LYS A 117 -2.37 -21.57 12.01
C LYS A 117 -2.93 -22.96 12.33
N GLU A 118 -3.86 -23.45 11.53
CA GLU A 118 -4.43 -24.80 11.67
C GLU A 118 -3.36 -25.89 11.49
N VAL A 119 -2.61 -25.84 10.38
CA VAL A 119 -1.54 -26.81 10.11
C VAL A 119 -0.43 -26.76 11.17
N ARG A 120 -0.12 -25.56 11.68
CA ARG A 120 0.85 -25.40 12.79
C ARG A 120 0.42 -26.17 14.04
N GLY A 121 -0.86 -26.19 14.38
CA GLY A 121 -1.37 -26.89 15.57
C GLY A 121 -0.97 -28.36 15.57
N GLY A 122 -1.27 -29.08 14.48
CA GLY A 122 -0.89 -30.48 14.33
C GLY A 122 0.63 -30.68 14.34
N TYR A 123 1.41 -29.81 13.72
CA TYR A 123 2.87 -29.90 13.77
C TYR A 123 3.40 -29.79 15.22
N LEU A 124 2.87 -28.86 16.03
CA LEU A 124 3.31 -28.68 17.42
C LEU A 124 2.96 -29.89 18.29
N GLU A 125 1.80 -30.52 18.08
CA GLU A 125 1.41 -31.75 18.77
C GLU A 125 2.36 -32.91 18.45
N ALA A 126 2.64 -33.15 17.16
CA ALA A 126 3.54 -34.21 16.72
C ALA A 126 4.97 -34.00 17.26
N ARG A 127 5.45 -32.75 17.21
CA ARG A 127 6.73 -32.38 17.82
C ARG A 127 6.76 -32.70 19.32
N THR A 128 5.72 -32.32 20.05
CA THR A 128 5.65 -32.55 21.50
C THR A 128 5.67 -34.04 21.82
N ALA A 129 4.93 -34.85 21.06
CA ALA A 129 4.91 -36.29 21.20
C ALA A 129 6.29 -36.93 20.90
N LEU A 130 7.00 -36.44 19.87
CA LEU A 130 8.36 -36.90 19.55
C LEU A 130 9.33 -36.64 20.70
N PHE A 131 9.38 -35.42 21.23
CA PHE A 131 10.26 -35.10 22.36
C PHE A 131 9.91 -35.91 23.60
N LYS A 132 8.63 -36.15 23.87
CA LYS A 132 8.21 -37.03 24.95
C LYS A 132 8.77 -38.45 24.79
N ALA A 133 8.57 -39.07 23.62
CA ALA A 133 9.08 -40.42 23.35
C ALA A 133 10.62 -40.50 23.47
N LYS A 134 11.34 -39.52 22.91
CA LYS A 134 12.80 -39.43 23.06
C LYS A 134 13.25 -39.29 24.52
N LEU A 135 12.54 -38.51 25.33
CA LEU A 135 12.84 -38.36 26.76
C LEU A 135 12.39 -39.57 27.60
N GLU A 136 11.47 -40.40 27.12
CA GLU A 136 11.08 -41.64 27.79
C GLU A 136 11.98 -42.84 27.39
N GLY A 137 12.84 -42.65 26.37
CA GLY A 137 13.72 -43.70 25.85
C GLY A 137 13.01 -44.68 24.90
N ASP A 138 11.80 -44.34 24.45
CA ASP A 138 11.05 -45.15 23.50
C ASP A 138 11.42 -44.77 22.06
N ASP A 139 12.59 -45.25 21.61
CA ASP A 139 13.10 -44.94 20.28
C ASP A 139 12.23 -45.50 19.15
N ALA A 140 11.52 -46.61 19.38
CA ALA A 140 10.62 -47.20 18.39
C ALA A 140 9.39 -46.29 18.17
N LEU A 141 8.77 -45.80 19.24
CA LEU A 141 7.70 -44.83 19.16
C LEU A 141 8.19 -43.49 18.57
N ALA A 142 9.38 -43.03 18.99
CA ALA A 142 9.97 -41.80 18.46
C ALA A 142 10.18 -41.88 16.93
N ALA A 143 10.72 -43.00 16.42
CA ALA A 143 10.90 -43.23 14.98
C ALA A 143 9.57 -43.25 14.23
N LYS A 144 8.54 -43.88 14.80
CA LYS A 144 7.19 -43.89 14.22
C LYS A 144 6.59 -42.49 14.16
N ILE A 145 6.64 -41.73 15.25
CA ILE A 145 6.13 -40.35 15.30
C ILE A 145 6.89 -39.46 14.32
N HIS A 146 8.22 -39.60 14.26
CA HIS A 146 9.06 -38.82 13.35
C HIS A 146 8.63 -39.02 11.89
N GLY A 147 8.63 -40.27 11.42
CA GLY A 147 8.31 -40.59 10.03
C GLY A 147 6.85 -40.38 9.64
N GLU A 148 5.90 -40.79 10.49
CA GLU A 148 4.47 -40.77 10.15
C GLU A 148 3.79 -39.43 10.45
N GLN A 149 4.34 -38.62 11.36
CA GLN A 149 3.69 -37.39 11.81
C GLN A 149 4.56 -36.15 11.60
N VAL A 150 5.77 -36.13 12.14
CA VAL A 150 6.59 -34.92 12.17
C VAL A 150 7.06 -34.52 10.77
N VAL A 151 7.61 -35.44 10.00
CA VAL A 151 8.06 -35.18 8.62
C VAL A 151 6.91 -34.66 7.73
N PRO A 152 5.75 -35.36 7.59
CA PRO A 152 4.67 -34.87 6.74
C PRO A 152 4.03 -33.57 7.24
N ARG A 153 3.87 -33.39 8.56
CA ARG A 153 3.28 -32.15 9.12
C ARG A 153 4.23 -30.96 8.97
N SER A 154 5.55 -31.15 9.08
CA SER A 154 6.55 -30.12 8.80
C SER A 154 6.51 -29.67 7.33
N ALA A 155 6.44 -30.63 6.41
CA ALA A 155 6.34 -30.35 4.97
C ALA A 155 5.05 -29.59 4.63
N ALA A 156 3.91 -30.02 5.18
CA ALA A 156 2.63 -29.33 5.00
C ALA A 156 2.65 -27.90 5.58
N PHE A 157 3.27 -27.72 6.74
CA PHE A 157 3.40 -26.40 7.37
C PHE A 157 4.26 -25.45 6.53
N LEU A 158 5.40 -25.91 6.04
CA LEU A 158 6.27 -25.13 5.16
C LEU A 158 5.57 -24.79 3.83
N ALA A 159 4.85 -25.73 3.23
CA ALA A 159 4.08 -25.48 2.01
C ALA A 159 2.99 -24.41 2.21
N ALA A 160 2.24 -24.50 3.32
CA ALA A 160 1.22 -23.50 3.67
C ALA A 160 1.85 -22.12 3.92
N MET A 161 3.03 -22.07 4.56
CA MET A 161 3.79 -20.84 4.79
C MET A 161 4.28 -20.21 3.49
N ASN A 162 4.82 -21.01 2.58
CA ASN A 162 5.28 -20.53 1.27
C ASN A 162 4.11 -19.95 0.45
N LYS A 163 2.95 -20.63 0.47
CA LYS A 163 1.74 -20.11 -0.16
C LYS A 163 1.30 -18.77 0.46
N LEU A 164 1.35 -18.63 1.79
CA LEU A 164 1.08 -17.36 2.46
C LEU A 164 2.06 -16.25 2.02
N ALA A 165 3.35 -16.56 1.94
CA ALA A 165 4.38 -15.62 1.48
C ALA A 165 4.11 -15.15 0.04
N THR A 166 3.82 -16.07 -0.88
CA THR A 166 3.44 -15.74 -2.26
C THR A 166 2.20 -14.85 -2.30
N MET A 167 1.15 -15.19 -1.55
CA MET A 167 -0.08 -14.38 -1.53
C MET A 167 0.15 -12.97 -0.98
N GLN A 168 1.04 -12.80 0.00
CA GLN A 168 1.43 -11.47 0.51
C GLN A 168 2.23 -10.66 -0.51
N ILE A 169 3.09 -11.31 -1.31
CA ILE A 169 3.81 -10.66 -2.41
C ILE A 169 2.81 -10.19 -3.46
N THR A 170 1.96 -11.09 -3.96
CA THR A 170 0.94 -10.76 -4.95
C THR A 170 -0.02 -9.65 -4.47
N ALA A 171 -0.43 -9.68 -3.20
CA ALA A 171 -1.28 -8.63 -2.64
C ALA A 171 -0.57 -7.27 -2.54
N ALA A 172 0.73 -7.26 -2.23
CA ALA A 172 1.53 -6.03 -2.20
C ALA A 172 1.76 -5.47 -3.61
N ASP A 173 2.04 -6.34 -4.59
CA ASP A 173 2.19 -5.96 -5.99
C ASP A 173 0.90 -5.32 -6.53
N ALA A 174 -0.27 -5.88 -6.21
CA ALA A 174 -1.55 -5.29 -6.57
C ALA A 174 -1.75 -3.88 -5.97
N VAL A 175 -1.30 -3.65 -4.73
CA VAL A 175 -1.32 -2.32 -4.12
C VAL A 175 -0.36 -1.37 -4.87
N ALA A 176 0.85 -1.82 -5.19
CA ALA A 176 1.83 -1.02 -5.93
C ALA A 176 1.33 -0.63 -7.33
N THR A 177 0.75 -1.58 -8.07
CA THR A 177 0.11 -1.31 -9.38
C THR A 177 -1.01 -0.29 -9.24
N GLY A 178 -1.87 -0.42 -8.21
CA GLY A 178 -2.92 0.55 -7.93
C GLY A 178 -2.40 1.98 -7.68
N ILE A 179 -1.25 2.13 -7.02
CA ILE A 179 -0.59 3.44 -6.84
C ILE A 179 -0.16 4.01 -8.21
N LEU A 180 0.48 3.19 -9.04
CA LEU A 180 0.96 3.62 -10.37
C LEU A 180 -0.17 4.01 -11.31
N ASP A 181 -1.28 3.27 -11.29
CA ASP A 181 -2.46 3.59 -12.11
C ASP A 181 -3.15 4.86 -11.62
N SER A 182 -3.29 5.04 -10.30
CA SER A 182 -3.79 6.28 -9.71
C SER A 182 -2.92 7.49 -10.09
N TYR A 183 -1.59 7.33 -10.09
CA TYR A 183 -0.66 8.35 -10.55
C TYR A 183 -0.88 8.72 -12.03
N ARG A 184 -0.98 7.73 -12.92
CA ARG A 184 -1.22 7.95 -14.36
C ARG A 184 -2.54 8.70 -14.60
N SER A 185 -3.62 8.25 -13.97
CA SER A 185 -4.94 8.88 -14.07
C SER A 185 -4.93 10.32 -13.55
N THR A 186 -4.31 10.55 -12.39
CA THR A 186 -4.13 11.89 -11.80
C THR A 186 -3.37 12.81 -12.73
N ARG A 187 -2.30 12.33 -13.38
CA ARG A 187 -1.51 13.12 -14.32
C ARG A 187 -2.35 13.58 -15.52
N VAL A 188 -3.17 12.69 -16.08
CA VAL A 188 -4.08 13.04 -17.19
C VAL A 188 -5.07 14.10 -16.75
N ILE A 189 -5.73 13.93 -15.60
CA ILE A 189 -6.69 14.91 -15.06
C ILE A 189 -6.05 16.29 -14.88
N LEU A 190 -4.86 16.36 -14.27
CA LEU A 190 -4.17 17.63 -14.02
C LEU A 190 -3.75 18.32 -15.33
N ILE A 191 -3.25 17.56 -16.32
CA ILE A 191 -2.92 18.10 -17.64
C ILE A 191 -4.18 18.63 -18.33
N SER A 192 -5.27 17.85 -18.36
CA SER A 192 -6.53 18.26 -18.98
C SER A 192 -7.11 19.53 -18.33
N LEU A 193 -7.12 19.61 -17.00
CA LEU A 193 -7.53 20.80 -16.27
C LEU A 193 -6.62 22.00 -16.56
N SER A 194 -5.30 21.78 -16.65
CA SER A 194 -4.35 22.86 -16.98
C SER A 194 -4.57 23.41 -18.38
N VAL A 195 -4.74 22.53 -19.38
CA VAL A 195 -5.03 22.94 -20.76
C VAL A 195 -6.37 23.68 -20.85
N ALA A 196 -7.41 23.19 -20.16
CA ALA A 196 -8.70 23.86 -20.09
C ALA A 196 -8.61 25.24 -19.44
N ALA A 197 -7.86 25.37 -18.33
CA ALA A 197 -7.63 26.64 -17.65
C ALA A 197 -6.87 27.64 -18.53
N LEU A 198 -5.84 27.19 -19.25
CA LEU A 198 -5.12 28.02 -20.22
C LEU A 198 -6.04 28.50 -21.34
N GLY A 199 -6.83 27.60 -21.94
CA GLY A 199 -7.79 27.94 -23.00
C GLY A 199 -8.83 28.96 -22.55
N LEU A 200 -9.40 28.77 -21.35
CA LEU A 200 -10.36 29.71 -20.76
C LEU A 200 -9.72 31.05 -20.40
N GLY A 201 -8.49 31.06 -19.90
CA GLY A 201 -7.72 32.28 -19.64
C GLY A 201 -7.48 33.10 -20.91
N ILE A 202 -7.06 32.45 -21.99
CA ILE A 202 -6.87 33.07 -23.31
C ILE A 202 -8.21 33.62 -23.82
N ALA A 203 -9.28 32.83 -23.76
CA ALA A 203 -10.62 33.28 -24.19
C ALA A 203 -11.10 34.50 -23.40
N CYS A 204 -10.92 34.51 -22.08
CA CYS A 204 -11.25 35.65 -21.22
C CYS A 204 -10.42 36.88 -21.59
N ALA A 205 -9.10 36.72 -21.80
CA ALA A 205 -8.22 37.82 -22.21
C ALA A 205 -8.69 38.45 -23.53
N VAL A 206 -8.96 37.64 -24.55
CA VAL A 206 -9.45 38.11 -25.86
C VAL A 206 -10.80 38.83 -25.74
N LEU A 207 -11.74 38.27 -24.95
CA LEU A 207 -13.05 38.87 -24.73
C LEU A 207 -12.95 40.20 -23.98
N ILE A 208 -12.10 40.32 -22.98
CA ILE A 208 -11.87 41.55 -22.22
C ILE A 208 -11.23 42.60 -23.13
N THR A 209 -10.17 42.25 -23.88
CA THR A 209 -9.51 43.18 -24.81
C THR A 209 -10.50 43.74 -25.83
N ARG A 210 -11.33 42.88 -26.44
CA ARG A 210 -12.32 43.31 -27.45
C ARG A 210 -13.49 44.10 -26.86
N SER A 211 -13.97 43.75 -25.67
CA SER A 211 -15.20 44.33 -25.11
C SER A 211 -14.99 45.53 -24.19
N ILE A 212 -13.75 45.77 -23.75
CA ILE A 212 -13.40 46.84 -22.81
C ILE A 212 -12.25 47.67 -23.37
N THR A 213 -11.09 47.05 -23.61
CA THR A 213 -9.87 47.80 -23.96
C THR A 213 -10.01 48.53 -25.29
N VAL A 214 -10.60 47.89 -26.32
CA VAL A 214 -10.80 48.53 -27.64
C VAL A 214 -11.79 49.71 -27.57
N PRO A 215 -13.03 49.57 -27.04
CA PRO A 215 -13.96 50.71 -26.93
C PRO A 215 -13.46 51.86 -26.06
N ILE A 216 -12.72 51.57 -24.99
CA ILE A 216 -12.12 52.63 -24.16
C ILE A 216 -11.06 53.38 -24.97
N ARG A 217 -10.23 52.68 -25.74
CA ARG A 217 -9.21 53.31 -26.60
C ARG A 217 -9.85 54.23 -27.64
N GLU A 218 -10.96 53.81 -28.24
CA GLU A 218 -11.75 54.64 -29.16
C GLU A 218 -12.32 55.87 -28.46
N ALA A 219 -12.92 55.71 -27.28
CA ALA A 219 -13.46 56.83 -26.50
C ALA A 219 -12.38 57.84 -26.08
N VAL A 220 -11.19 57.37 -25.70
CA VAL A 220 -10.04 58.25 -25.39
C VAL A 220 -9.59 59.00 -26.65
N ALA A 221 -9.48 58.34 -27.79
CA ALA A 221 -9.09 58.99 -29.04
C ALA A 221 -10.08 60.09 -29.47
N VAL A 222 -11.39 59.88 -29.26
CA VAL A 222 -12.41 60.90 -29.48
C VAL A 222 -12.25 62.07 -28.50
N ALA A 223 -12.03 61.79 -27.22
CA ALA A 223 -11.82 62.83 -26.21
C ALA A 223 -10.56 63.67 -26.50
N GLU A 224 -9.49 63.05 -26.98
CA GLU A 224 -8.26 63.75 -27.39
C GLU A 224 -8.49 64.67 -28.61
N LYS A 225 -9.26 64.23 -29.60
CA LYS A 225 -9.67 65.09 -30.74
C LYS A 225 -10.47 66.31 -30.28
N VAL A 226 -11.45 66.09 -29.41
CA VAL A 226 -12.26 67.17 -28.83
C VAL A 226 -11.39 68.14 -28.03
N ALA A 227 -10.44 67.65 -27.22
CA ALA A 227 -9.51 68.48 -26.48
C ALA A 227 -8.55 69.27 -27.39
N ALA A 228 -8.21 68.73 -28.56
CA ALA A 228 -7.43 69.40 -29.60
C ALA A 228 -8.24 70.41 -30.44
N GLY A 229 -9.54 70.57 -30.17
CA GLY A 229 -10.43 71.48 -30.90
C GLY A 229 -10.97 70.93 -32.22
N ASP A 230 -10.74 69.66 -32.53
CA ASP A 230 -11.31 68.98 -33.69
C ASP A 230 -12.65 68.33 -33.33
N LEU A 231 -13.74 68.95 -33.81
CA LEU A 231 -15.12 68.50 -33.61
C LEU A 231 -15.65 67.69 -34.80
N THR A 232 -14.82 67.41 -35.82
CA THR A 232 -15.25 66.57 -36.94
C THR A 232 -15.33 65.11 -36.51
N SER A 233 -16.54 64.54 -36.61
CA SER A 233 -16.88 63.18 -36.15
C SER A 233 -16.17 62.10 -36.95
#